data_AF-A0A357NA06-F1
#
_entry.id   AF-A0A357NA06-F1
#
_cell.length_a   1.000
_cell.length_b   1.000
_cell.length_c   1.000
_cell.angle_alpha   90.00
_cell.angle_beta   90.00
_cell.angle_gamma   90.00
#
_symmetry.space_group_name_H-M   'P 1'
#
loop_
_entity.id
_entity.type
_entity.pdbx_description
1 polymer ?
#
loop_
_entity_poly.entity_id
_entity_poly.type
_entity_poly.pdbx_seq_one_letter_code
_entity_poly.pdbx_strand_id
1 'polypeptide(L)' 'MLADQLCSQGAELIKAMGTVISGQERVLEELLVAVIAQGHVLLEGPPGVGKTTIVNTLAALSSCDFKRVQF' A
#
# COMPACT_ATOMS: atom_id res chain seq x y z
N MET A 1 -13.29 -16.58 10.86
CA MET A 1 -12.52 -17.30 9.83
C MET A 1 -12.12 -16.41 8.66
N LEU A 2 -13.03 -15.94 7.80
CA LEU A 2 -12.64 -15.10 6.64
C LEU A 2 -12.03 -13.74 7.06
N ALA A 3 -12.67 -13.06 8.03
CA ALA A 3 -12.17 -11.78 8.54
C ALA A 3 -10.79 -11.91 9.20
N ASP A 4 -10.59 -12.95 10.02
CA ASP A 4 -9.31 -13.21 10.69
C ASP A 4 -8.20 -13.47 9.66
N GLN A 5 -8.51 -14.20 8.60
CA GLN A 5 -7.58 -14.53 7.53
C GLN A 5 -7.19 -13.29 6.71
N LEU A 6 -8.15 -12.41 6.41
CA LEU A 6 -7.89 -11.15 5.74
C LEU A 6 -6.98 -10.25 6.58
N CYS A 7 -7.25 -10.14 7.89
CA CYS A 7 -6.41 -9.39 8.82
C CYS A 7 -4.98 -9.93 8.86
N SER A 8 -4.82 -11.26 8.91
CA SER A 8 -3.50 -11.90 8.90
C SER A 8 -2.74 -11.64 7.59
N GLN A 9 -3.40 -11.77 6.43
CA GLN A 9 -2.78 -11.49 5.13
C GLN A 9 -2.42 -10.02 4.98
N GLY A 10 -3.27 -9.10 5.47
CA GLY A 10 -3.00 -7.68 5.45
C GLY A 10 -1.78 -7.31 6.30
N ALA A 11 -1.65 -7.89 7.49
CA ALA A 11 -0.50 -7.68 8.37
C ALA A 11 0.82 -8.17 7.72
N GLU A 12 0.81 -9.35 7.09
CA GLU A 12 1.98 -9.86 6.36
C GLU A 12 2.35 -8.99 5.16
N LEU A 13 1.35 -8.47 4.43
CA LEU A 13 1.58 -7.55 3.32
C LEU A 13 2.21 -6.24 3.79
N ILE A 14 1.68 -5.61 4.84
CA ILE A 14 2.24 -4.38 5.43
C ILE A 14 3.69 -4.61 5.87
N LYS A 15 3.96 -5.74 6.53
CA LYS A 15 5.30 -6.11 6.96
C LYS A 15 6.27 -6.29 5.78
N ALA A 16 5.81 -6.94 4.70
CA ALA A 16 6.60 -7.09 3.48
C ALA A 16 6.89 -5.73 2.81
N MET A 17 5.90 -4.85 2.72
CA MET A 17 6.07 -3.48 2.24
C MET A 17 7.08 -2.69 3.11
N GLY A 18 7.07 -2.90 4.43
CA GLY A 18 8.01 -2.29 5.38
C GLY A 18 9.49 -2.62 5.13
N THR A 19 9.80 -3.67 4.34
CA THR A 19 11.17 -3.99 3.93
C THR A 19 11.71 -3.04 2.85
N VAL A 20 10.82 -2.36 2.13
CA VAL A 20 11.14 -1.41 1.05
C VAL A 20 10.87 0.04 1.47
N ILE A 21 9.85 0.26 2.29
CA ILE A 21 9.44 1.58 2.77
C ILE A 21 9.65 1.66 4.28
N SER A 22 10.56 2.54 4.71
CA SER A 22 10.87 2.75 6.12
C SER A 22 10.14 3.98 6.69
N GLY A 23 9.56 3.85 7.88
CA GLY A 23 9.01 4.97 8.66
C GLY A 23 7.69 5.54 8.12
N GLN A 24 6.95 4.75 7.35
CA GLN A 24 5.66 5.12 6.77
C GLN A 24 4.56 4.10 7.08
N GLU A 25 4.70 3.33 8.16
CA GLU A 25 3.85 2.18 8.50
C GLU A 25 2.35 2.54 8.47
N ARG A 26 2.00 3.69 9.06
CA ARG A 26 0.63 4.22 9.05
C ARG A 26 0.08 4.48 7.64
N VAL A 27 0.91 5.00 6.74
CA VAL A 27 0.51 5.25 5.34
C VAL A 27 0.24 3.91 4.63
N LEU A 28 1.04 2.88 4.91
CA LEU A 28 0.84 1.55 4.34
C LEU A 28 -0.47 0.93 4.82
N GLU A 29 -0.78 1.05 6.11
CA GLU A 29 -2.03 0.61 6.72
C GLU A 29 -3.25 1.31 6.10
N GLU A 30 -3.25 2.65 6.09
CA GLU A 30 -4.35 3.45 5.53
C GLU A 30 -4.57 3.17 4.03
N LEU A 31 -3.47 3.00 3.27
CA LEU A 31 -3.53 2.65 1.85
C LEU A 31 -4.16 1.27 1.64
N LEU A 32 -3.75 0.26 2.39
CA LEU A 32 -4.31 -1.09 2.28
C LEU A 32 -5.80 -1.12 2.64
N VAL A 33 -6.19 -0.41 3.71
CA VAL A 33 -7.60 -0.25 4.09
C VAL A 33 -8.40 0.36 2.96
N ALA A 34 -7.91 1.44 2.36
CA ALA A 34 -8.59 2.09 1.25
C ALA A 34 -8.77 1.16 0.05
N VAL A 35 -7.74 0.38 -0.33
CA VAL A 35 -7.85 -0.56 -1.46
C VAL A 35 -8.87 -1.66 -1.19
N ILE A 36 -8.87 -2.25 0.01
CA ILE A 36 -9.83 -3.31 0.39
C ILE A 36 -11.26 -2.76 0.40
N ALA A 37 -11.43 -1.50 0.85
CA ALA A 37 -12.71 -0.81 0.85
C ALA A 37 -13.13 -0.25 -0.52
N GLN A 38 -12.35 -0.48 -1.58
CA GLN A 38 -12.56 0.09 -2.92
C GLN A 38 -12.61 1.63 -2.92
N GLY A 39 -11.90 2.27 -1.99
CA GLY A 39 -11.75 3.71 -1.88
C GLY A 39 -10.65 4.28 -2.77
N HIS A 40 -10.50 5.60 -2.71
CA HIS A 40 -9.45 6.35 -3.42
C HIS A 40 -8.54 7.05 -2.43
N VAL A 41 -7.24 7.11 -2.73
CA VAL A 41 -6.24 7.74 -1.87
C VAL A 41 -5.51 8.83 -2.64
N LEU A 42 -5.36 9.99 -2.00
CA LEU A 42 -4.47 11.07 -2.44
C LEU A 42 -3.21 11.03 -1.58
N LEU A 43 -2.05 10.73 -2.19
CA LEU A 43 -0.76 10.72 -1.50
C LEU A 43 -0.05 12.06 -1.67
N GLU A 44 0.00 12.86 -0.61
CA GLU A 44 0.62 14.20 -0.62
C GLU A 44 1.97 14.25 0.11
N GLY A 45 2.70 15.36 -0.03
CA GLY A 45 3.95 15.67 0.66
C GLY A 45 5.14 15.93 -0.27
N PRO A 46 6.36 16.11 0.28
CA PRO A 46 7.53 16.52 -0.50
C PRO A 46 7.94 15.53 -1.61
N PRO A 47 8.65 15.99 -2.66
CA PRO A 47 9.26 15.09 -3.63
C PRO A 47 10.32 14.21 -2.96
N GLY A 48 10.47 12.97 -3.45
CA GLY A 48 11.49 12.03 -2.97
C GLY A 48 11.10 11.17 -1.76
N VAL A 49 9.93 11.34 -1.15
CA VAL A 49 9.48 10.55 0.02
C VAL A 49 8.88 9.18 -0.32
N GLY A 50 9.17 8.66 -1.52
CA GLY A 50 8.78 7.30 -1.90
C GLY A 50 7.30 7.09 -2.28
N LYS A 51 6.51 8.14 -2.58
CA LYS A 51 5.07 7.99 -2.95
C LYS A 51 4.84 6.99 -4.09
N THR A 52 5.61 7.13 -5.17
CA THR A 52 5.55 6.20 -6.31
C THR A 52 6.01 4.79 -5.91
N THR A 53 7.04 4.69 -5.07
CA THR A 53 7.55 3.42 -4.55
C THR A 53 6.48 2.69 -3.74
N ILE A 54 5.77 3.39 -2.85
CA ILE A 54 4.68 2.83 -2.04
C ILE A 54 3.63 2.15 -2.92
N VAL A 55 3.12 2.84 -3.94
CA VAL A 55 2.06 2.30 -4.81
C VAL A 55 2.59 1.15 -5.68
N ASN A 56 3.82 1.25 -6.19
CA ASN A 56 4.45 0.18 -6.97
C ASN A 56 4.67 -1.08 -6.12
N THR A 57 5.17 -0.93 -4.89
CA THR A 57 5.42 -2.04 -3.97
C THR A 57 4.12 -2.72 -3.58
N LEU A 58 3.06 -1.96 -3.33
CA LEU A 58 1.73 -2.52 -3.06
C LEU A 58 1.29 -3.42 -4.23
N ALA A 59 1.26 -2.87 -5.44
CA ALA A 59 0.81 -3.60 -6.62
C ALA A 59 1.63 -4.87 -6.90
N ALA A 60 2.96 -4.79 -6.75
CA ALA A 60 3.87 -5.91 -6.94
C ALA A 60 3.65 -7.05 -5.93
N LEU A 61 3.30 -6.72 -4.69
CA LEU A 61 3.09 -7.71 -3.62
C LEU A 61 1.65 -8.22 -3.54
N SER A 62 0.67 -7.45 -4.04
CA SER A 62 -0.76 -7.80 -3.98
C SER A 62 -1.32 -8.40 -5.27
N SER A 63 -0.48 -8.69 -6.27
CA SER A 63 -0.90 -9.15 -7.61
C SER A 63 -1.90 -8.20 -8.29
N CYS A 64 -1.83 -6.90 -7.99
CA CYS A 64 -2.66 -5.89 -8.62
C CYS A 64 -1.96 -5.29 -9.84
N ASP A 65 -2.75 -4.87 -10.82
CA ASP A 65 -2.22 -4.09 -11.94
C ASP A 65 -1.88 -2.67 -11.49
N PHE A 66 -0.70 -2.18 -11.88
CA PHE A 66 -0.30 -0.80 -11.68
C PHE A 66 -0.32 -0.03 -13.02
N LYS A 67 -0.99 1.13 -13.04
CA LYS A 67 -1.00 2.05 -14.17
C LYS A 67 -0.70 3.46 -13.69
N ARG A 68 0.28 4.11 -14.34
CA ARG A 68 0.67 5.50 -14.06
C ARG A 68 0.21 6.39 -15.21
N VAL A 69 -0.51 7.47 -14.87
CA VAL A 69 -0.90 8.52 -15.80
C VAL A 69 -0.22 9.81 -15.35
N GLN A 70 0.61 10.41 -16.21
CA GLN A 70 1.29 11.68 -15.98
C GLN A 70 1.20 12.51 -17.26
N PHE A 71 0.82 13.78 -17.13
CA PHE A 71 0.80 14.76 -18.21
C PHE A 71 1.87 15.83 -17.96
#